data_AF-A0AAE3EM96-F1
#
_entry.id   AF-A0AAE3EM96-F1
#
_cell.length_a   1.000
_cell.length_b   1.000
_cell.length_c   1.000
_cell.angle_alpha   90.00
_cell.angle_beta   90.00
_cell.angle_gamma   90.00
#
_symmetry.space_group_name_H-M   'P 1'
#
loop_
_entity.id
_entity.type
_entity.pdbx_description
1 polymer ?
#
loop_
_entity_poly.entity_id
_entity_poly.type
_entity_poly.pdbx_seq_one_letter_code
_entity_poly.pdbx_strand_id
1 'polypeptide(L)'
;MYNLFIASFKEAWDKKYFEFDKSRFLEFTRENIASQFLNNHNELKNIPCLFGFEQYKSKFRIGHLTSIKQRDQKILIEYAFDDEIEPLDVKIIESNATLFDIRDWEINRTHWAVKDENLFERLHQVNLIDLNTLFKKQYEFSNTEIPNTSNDDKISVMSLNGFIKKIFEINKDASRTIFYRGHSKRDGYRLTPSLFRKDINGNYKYLQNESLIYREMLIANPSEFIDYSSTIDVLIKMQHYSLPTRLLDITSNPLIALYFACKSNSDTEGEVIIFHVKTDEIKYFDSDTVSCLSNLARLPKKDQDNIDLNSKVFNNQSSIKRLIHFIKEEKPFFEPKIVPKDIQKLCVLKENITIVEFFLNQELFSYLV
;
A
#
# COMPACT_ATOMS: atom_id res chain seq x y z
N MET A 1 1.71 16.38 6.68
CA MET A 1 0.91 17.59 6.45
C MET A 1 -0.55 17.30 6.77
N TYR A 2 -1.31 18.31 7.20
CA TYR A 2 -2.76 18.22 7.34
C TYR A 2 -3.44 19.57 7.03
N ASN A 3 -4.70 19.54 6.61
CA ASN A 3 -5.55 20.73 6.45
C ASN A 3 -6.18 21.07 7.81
N LEU A 4 -5.94 22.27 8.33
CA LEU A 4 -6.64 22.80 9.49
C LEU A 4 -7.77 23.72 9.02
N PHE A 5 -8.99 23.44 9.46
CA PHE A 5 -10.16 24.25 9.21
C PHE A 5 -10.74 24.76 10.52
N ILE A 6 -10.82 26.08 10.68
CA ILE A 6 -11.46 26.71 11.85
C ILE A 6 -12.68 27.49 11.38
N ALA A 7 -13.81 27.33 12.06
CA ALA A 7 -15.05 28.05 11.78
C ALA A 7 -15.65 28.75 13.02
N SER A 8 -16.27 29.90 12.81
CA SER A 8 -16.80 30.79 13.87
C SER A 8 -18.09 30.30 14.53
N PHE A 9 -18.93 29.56 13.82
CA PHE A 9 -20.28 29.20 14.23
C PHE A 9 -20.47 27.69 14.38
N LYS A 10 -21.36 27.29 15.30
CA LYS A 10 -21.46 25.91 15.81
C LYS A 10 -21.98 24.92 14.77
N GLU A 11 -22.75 25.40 13.81
CA GLU A 11 -23.39 24.63 12.73
C GLU A 11 -22.55 24.62 11.43
N ALA A 12 -21.33 25.20 11.47
CA ALA A 12 -20.44 25.29 10.30
C ALA A 12 -20.19 23.93 9.64
N TRP A 13 -20.11 22.90 10.46
CA TRP A 13 -19.76 21.56 10.04
C TRP A 13 -20.95 20.61 9.86
N ASP A 14 -22.18 21.11 9.98
CA ASP A 14 -23.40 20.28 9.90
C ASP A 14 -23.80 19.97 8.45
N LYS A 15 -23.38 20.83 7.50
CA LYS A 15 -23.60 20.64 6.07
C LYS A 15 -22.38 19.96 5.46
N LYS A 16 -22.52 19.08 4.47
CA LYS A 16 -21.38 18.42 3.78
C LYS A 16 -20.50 19.34 2.92
N TYR A 17 -20.61 20.66 3.11
CA TYR A 17 -19.84 21.68 2.40
C TYR A 17 -19.65 22.92 3.27
N PHE A 18 -18.60 23.70 2.99
CA PHE A 18 -18.35 24.99 3.63
C PHE A 18 -17.73 25.96 2.61
N GLU A 19 -18.00 27.26 2.77
CA GLU A 19 -17.51 28.29 1.84
C GLU A 19 -16.61 29.27 2.59
N PHE A 20 -15.36 29.40 2.15
CA PHE A 20 -14.38 30.36 2.67
C PHE A 20 -14.22 31.53 1.71
N ASP A 21 -14.02 32.75 2.22
CA ASP A 21 -13.46 33.81 1.38
C ASP A 21 -12.04 33.44 0.97
N LYS A 22 -11.64 33.78 -0.26
CA LYS A 22 -10.33 33.42 -0.81
C LYS A 22 -9.17 33.99 0.02
N SER A 23 -9.39 35.11 0.72
CA SER A 23 -8.43 35.70 1.66
C SER A 23 -8.15 34.84 2.89
N ARG A 24 -8.98 33.82 3.14
CA ARG A 24 -8.90 32.88 4.27
C ARG A 24 -8.19 31.59 3.94
N PHE A 25 -7.92 31.37 2.64
CA PHE A 25 -7.23 30.20 2.14
C PHE A 25 -5.73 30.33 2.36
N LEU A 26 -5.13 29.29 2.93
CA LEU A 26 -3.73 29.24 3.34
C LEU A 26 -3.35 30.34 4.36
N GLU A 27 -4.35 30.96 5.00
CA GLU A 27 -4.11 31.87 6.11
C GLU A 27 -3.43 31.07 7.23
N PHE A 28 -2.32 31.58 7.77
CA PHE A 28 -1.46 30.88 8.76
C PHE A 28 -0.72 29.63 8.25
N THR A 29 -0.64 29.44 6.93
CA THR A 29 0.27 28.47 6.30
C THR A 29 1.65 29.11 6.08
N ARG A 30 2.73 28.34 6.26
CA ARG A 30 4.09 28.83 5.98
C ARG A 30 4.25 29.12 4.48
N GLU A 31 4.97 30.19 4.11
CA GLU A 31 5.07 30.68 2.72
C GLU A 31 5.59 29.63 1.73
N ASN A 32 6.54 28.80 2.15
CA ASN A 32 7.11 27.71 1.36
C ASN A 32 6.08 26.61 1.03
N ILE A 33 5.05 26.44 1.86
CA ILE A 33 3.96 25.47 1.67
C ILE A 33 2.83 26.15 0.89
N ALA A 34 2.50 27.39 1.25
CA ALA A 34 1.44 28.15 0.59
C ALA A 34 1.71 28.32 -0.92
N SER A 35 2.97 28.56 -1.29
CA SER A 35 3.39 28.67 -2.70
C SER A 35 3.18 27.40 -3.52
N GLN A 36 3.23 26.21 -2.90
CA GLN A 36 2.98 24.93 -3.57
C GLN A 36 1.49 24.75 -3.92
N PHE A 37 0.60 25.20 -3.05
CA PHE A 37 -0.83 24.93 -3.16
C PHE A 37 -1.64 26.08 -3.78
N LEU A 38 -1.02 27.25 -4.00
CA LEU A 38 -1.69 28.42 -4.61
C LEU A 38 -2.32 28.11 -5.97
N ASN A 39 -1.70 27.23 -6.76
CA ASN A 39 -2.12 26.86 -8.11
C ASN A 39 -2.58 25.39 -8.23
N ASN A 40 -2.37 24.57 -7.20
CA ASN A 40 -2.62 23.12 -7.24
C ASN A 40 -3.49 22.64 -6.07
N HIS A 41 -4.71 23.18 -5.99
CA HIS A 41 -5.68 22.87 -4.95
C HIS A 41 -6.07 21.38 -4.91
N ASN A 42 -5.92 20.63 -6.02
CA ASN A 42 -6.36 19.23 -6.08
C ASN A 42 -5.56 18.30 -5.16
N GLU A 43 -4.28 18.61 -4.92
CA GLU A 43 -3.43 17.80 -4.02
C GLU A 43 -3.87 17.91 -2.56
N LEU A 44 -4.54 19.00 -2.17
CA LEU A 44 -5.07 19.20 -0.82
C LEU A 44 -6.15 18.18 -0.44
N LYS A 45 -6.77 17.51 -1.44
CA LYS A 45 -7.73 16.41 -1.21
C LYS A 45 -7.08 15.14 -0.68
N ASN A 46 -5.79 14.96 -0.95
CA ASN A 46 -5.04 13.78 -0.50
C ASN A 46 -4.47 13.94 0.92
N ILE A 47 -4.73 15.09 1.56
CA ILE A 47 -4.19 15.47 2.85
C ILE A 47 -5.31 15.38 3.90
N PRO A 48 -5.10 14.74 5.07
CA PRO A 48 -6.13 14.62 6.09
C PRO A 48 -6.53 15.99 6.64
N CYS A 49 -7.76 16.11 7.10
CA CYS A 49 -8.34 17.36 7.54
C CYS A 49 -8.71 17.31 9.03
N LEU A 50 -8.34 18.36 9.76
CA LEU A 50 -8.73 18.61 11.14
C LEU A 50 -9.70 19.80 11.15
N PHE A 51 -10.95 19.53 11.50
CA PHE A 51 -12.03 20.51 11.55
C PHE A 51 -12.28 20.93 12.99
N GLY A 52 -12.24 22.24 13.23
CA GLY A 52 -12.40 22.84 14.55
C GLY A 52 -13.27 24.08 14.52
N PHE A 53 -13.44 24.66 15.71
CA PHE A 53 -14.22 25.87 15.90
C PHE A 53 -13.37 26.93 16.57
N GLU A 54 -13.69 28.18 16.28
CA GLU A 54 -13.04 29.30 16.94
C GLU A 54 -13.20 29.21 18.46
N GLN A 55 -12.17 29.65 19.19
CA GLN A 55 -12.14 29.67 20.65
C GLN A 55 -12.46 28.31 21.28
N TYR A 56 -12.12 27.21 20.62
CA TYR A 56 -12.23 25.89 21.24
C TYR A 56 -13.68 25.55 21.70
N LYS A 57 -14.69 26.13 21.03
CA LYS A 57 -16.11 26.05 21.44
C LYS A 57 -16.71 24.64 21.35
N SER A 58 -16.14 23.77 20.53
CA SER A 58 -16.65 22.42 20.30
C SER A 58 -15.52 21.49 19.86
N LYS A 59 -15.78 20.18 19.99
CA LYS A 59 -14.83 19.11 19.68
C LYS A 59 -14.32 19.21 18.24
N PHE A 60 -13.06 18.85 18.05
CA PHE A 60 -12.49 18.72 16.72
C PHE A 60 -12.92 17.42 16.06
N ARG A 61 -12.96 17.39 14.73
CA ARG A 61 -13.27 16.19 13.95
C ARG A 61 -12.24 15.98 12.86
N ILE A 62 -11.99 14.72 12.53
CA ILE A 62 -11.10 14.35 11.43
C ILE A 62 -11.96 14.03 10.20
N GLY A 63 -11.47 14.37 9.02
CA GLY A 63 -12.12 14.03 7.77
C GLY A 63 -11.21 14.26 6.56
N HIS A 64 -11.82 14.35 5.39
CA HIS A 64 -11.13 14.58 4.12
C HIS A 64 -11.98 15.44 3.18
N LEU A 65 -11.31 16.14 2.26
CA LEU A 65 -11.96 16.91 1.21
C LEU A 65 -12.38 16.00 0.07
N THR A 66 -13.64 16.08 -0.34
CA THR A 66 -14.17 15.35 -1.50
C THR A 66 -14.18 16.23 -2.75
N SER A 67 -14.34 17.54 -2.58
CA SER A 67 -14.32 18.52 -3.68
C SER A 67 -13.78 19.87 -3.23
N ILE A 68 -13.10 20.57 -4.14
CA ILE A 68 -12.67 21.96 -3.96
C ILE A 68 -13.05 22.71 -5.23
N LYS A 69 -13.90 23.72 -5.10
CA LYS A 69 -14.39 24.54 -6.21
C LYS A 69 -14.07 26.00 -5.93
N GLN A 70 -13.20 26.58 -6.75
CA GLN A 70 -12.88 27.99 -6.70
C GLN A 70 -13.95 28.81 -7.44
N ARG A 71 -14.41 29.89 -6.80
CA ARG A 71 -15.26 30.95 -7.35
C ARG A 71 -14.50 32.27 -7.24
N ASP A 72 -15.02 33.36 -7.80
CA ASP A 72 -14.28 34.64 -7.90
C ASP A 72 -13.64 35.09 -6.58
N GLN A 73 -14.43 35.24 -5.51
CA GLN A 73 -13.93 35.67 -4.20
C GLN A 73 -13.99 34.58 -3.11
N LYS A 74 -14.41 33.36 -3.47
CA LYS A 74 -14.70 32.31 -2.51
C LYS A 74 -14.17 30.95 -2.94
N ILE A 75 -13.89 30.09 -1.96
CA ILE A 75 -13.55 28.69 -2.17
C ILE A 75 -14.61 27.85 -1.47
N LEU A 76 -15.33 27.06 -2.26
CA LEU A 76 -16.28 26.07 -1.76
C LEU A 76 -15.55 24.75 -1.59
N ILE A 77 -15.58 24.20 -0.38
CA ILE A 77 -15.14 22.85 -0.08
C ILE A 77 -16.33 21.94 0.14
N GLU A 78 -16.26 20.71 -0.36
CA GLU A 78 -17.11 19.60 0.04
C GLU A 78 -16.21 18.61 0.79
N TYR A 79 -16.72 18.03 1.87
CA TYR A 79 -15.93 17.17 2.76
C TYR A 79 -16.79 16.07 3.38
N ALA A 80 -16.10 15.05 3.89
CA ALA A 80 -16.69 13.97 4.68
C ALA A 80 -15.87 13.76 5.96
N PHE A 81 -16.56 13.53 7.07
CA PHE A 81 -15.92 13.14 8.32
C PHE A 81 -15.53 11.67 8.29
N ASP A 82 -14.50 11.35 9.05
CA ASP A 82 -14.16 9.98 9.37
C ASP A 82 -15.03 9.54 10.57
N ASP A 83 -16.13 8.85 10.28
CA ASP A 83 -17.10 8.42 11.29
C ASP A 83 -16.53 7.37 12.26
N GLU A 84 -15.36 6.79 11.96
CA GLU A 84 -14.69 5.81 12.81
C GLU A 84 -13.83 6.46 13.91
N ILE A 85 -13.53 7.76 13.77
CA ILE A 85 -12.73 8.53 14.71
C ILE A 85 -13.66 9.41 15.56
N GLU A 86 -13.67 9.13 16.86
CA GLU A 86 -14.47 9.94 17.78
C GLU A 86 -14.01 11.41 17.78
N PRO A 87 -14.96 12.38 17.91
CA PRO A 87 -14.62 13.78 18.02
C PRO A 87 -13.65 14.03 19.18
N LEU A 88 -12.55 14.73 18.87
CA LEU A 88 -11.39 14.90 19.72
C LEU A 88 -11.65 15.90 20.84
N ASP A 89 -11.11 15.63 22.04
CA ASP A 89 -11.23 16.53 23.18
C ASP A 89 -10.45 17.83 22.94
N VAL A 90 -11.18 18.93 23.07
CA VAL A 90 -10.66 20.27 22.82
C VAL A 90 -9.55 20.65 23.80
N LYS A 91 -9.65 20.27 25.08
CA LYS A 91 -8.67 20.64 26.10
C LYS A 91 -7.29 20.04 25.81
N ILE A 92 -7.28 18.84 25.22
CA ILE A 92 -6.04 18.15 24.88
C ILE A 92 -5.39 18.81 23.65
N ILE A 93 -6.18 19.19 22.64
CA ILE A 93 -5.68 19.95 21.48
C ILE A 93 -5.16 21.33 21.92
N GLU A 94 -5.90 22.04 22.75
CA GLU A 94 -5.51 23.37 23.28
C GLU A 94 -4.19 23.29 24.07
N SER A 95 -4.08 22.34 24.99
CA SER A 95 -2.88 22.15 25.81
C SER A 95 -1.64 21.74 25.00
N ASN A 96 -1.84 21.26 23.76
CA ASN A 96 -0.79 20.81 22.86
C ASN A 96 -0.78 21.59 21.53
N ALA A 97 -1.38 22.79 21.47
CA ALA A 97 -1.56 23.53 20.21
C ALA A 97 -0.24 23.74 19.44
N THR A 98 0.85 24.02 20.15
CA THR A 98 2.20 24.15 19.58
C THR A 98 2.66 22.87 18.87
N LEU A 99 2.34 21.70 19.40
CA LEU A 99 2.69 20.39 18.80
C LEU A 99 1.99 20.18 17.45
N PHE A 100 0.80 20.79 17.29
CA PHE A 100 0.02 20.75 16.05
C PHE A 100 0.36 21.90 15.09
N ASP A 101 1.35 22.75 15.39
CA ASP A 101 1.66 23.99 14.66
C ASP A 101 0.46 24.97 14.61
N ILE A 102 -0.40 24.95 15.65
CA ILE A 102 -1.53 25.86 15.84
C ILE A 102 -1.08 27.01 16.73
N ARG A 103 -1.17 28.24 16.24
CA ARG A 103 -0.77 29.45 16.99
C ARG A 103 -1.93 29.95 17.85
N ASP A 104 -1.63 30.58 18.99
CA ASP A 104 -2.66 31.02 19.96
C ASP A 104 -3.73 31.96 19.34
N TRP A 105 -3.34 32.80 18.38
CA TRP A 105 -4.26 33.71 17.71
C TRP A 105 -4.99 33.09 16.51
N GLU A 106 -4.52 31.96 15.99
CA GLU A 106 -5.08 31.28 14.83
C GLU A 106 -6.49 30.74 15.12
N ILE A 107 -6.74 30.31 16.36
CA ILE A 107 -8.05 29.81 16.80
C ILE A 107 -9.12 30.91 16.95
N ASN A 108 -8.77 32.18 16.77
CA ASN A 108 -9.71 33.30 16.96
C ASN A 108 -10.38 33.75 15.65
N ARG A 109 -10.14 33.06 14.53
CA ARG A 109 -10.62 33.50 13.23
C ARG A 109 -10.89 32.32 12.30
N THR A 110 -11.93 32.42 11.51
CA THR A 110 -12.32 31.41 10.52
C THR A 110 -11.30 31.41 9.40
N HIS A 111 -10.67 30.26 9.15
CA HIS A 111 -9.62 30.13 8.14
C HIS A 111 -9.39 28.67 7.72
N TRP A 112 -8.61 28.52 6.65
CA TRP A 112 -8.03 27.26 6.19
C TRP A 112 -6.50 27.39 6.15
N ALA A 113 -5.80 26.60 6.96
CA ALA A 113 -4.35 26.48 6.94
C ALA A 113 -3.90 25.08 6.50
N VAL A 114 -2.68 24.97 5.95
CA VAL A 114 -1.98 23.69 5.76
C VAL A 114 -0.80 23.66 6.71
N LYS A 115 -0.73 22.61 7.54
CA LYS A 115 0.29 22.45 8.57
C LYS A 115 1.31 21.40 8.17
N ASP A 116 2.59 21.67 8.43
CA ASP A 116 3.71 20.79 8.08
C ASP A 116 3.95 19.69 9.10
N GLU A 117 2.88 19.13 9.63
CA GLU A 117 2.93 18.14 10.70
C GLU A 117 2.15 16.90 10.27
N ASN A 118 2.53 15.72 10.79
CA ASN A 118 1.74 14.51 10.61
C ASN A 118 0.63 14.48 11.67
N LEU A 119 -0.61 14.80 11.25
CA LEU A 119 -1.76 14.89 12.16
C LEU A 119 -1.93 13.66 13.03
N PHE A 120 -1.88 12.46 12.44
CA PHE A 120 -2.14 11.23 13.19
C PHE A 120 -0.98 10.88 14.14
N GLU A 121 0.27 11.15 13.77
CA GLU A 121 1.39 11.01 14.73
C GLU A 121 1.26 11.98 15.91
N ARG A 122 0.86 13.24 15.66
CA ARG A 122 0.67 14.22 16.72
C ARG A 122 -0.49 13.86 17.65
N LEU A 123 -1.61 13.38 17.10
CA LEU A 123 -2.75 12.90 17.88
C LEU A 123 -2.40 11.68 18.73
N HIS A 124 -1.56 10.78 18.22
CA HIS A 124 -1.07 9.63 18.98
C HIS A 124 -0.18 10.04 20.15
N GLN A 125 0.73 10.99 19.92
CA GLN A 125 1.63 11.50 20.97
C GLN A 125 0.88 12.07 22.17
N VAL A 126 -0.33 12.60 21.95
CA VAL A 126 -1.18 13.17 23.02
C VAL A 126 -2.29 12.21 23.47
N ASN A 127 -2.21 10.93 23.08
CA ASN A 127 -3.17 9.87 23.41
C ASN A 127 -4.62 10.19 23.02
N LEU A 128 -4.84 11.03 22.00
CA LEU A 128 -6.18 11.32 21.47
C LEU A 128 -6.65 10.24 20.49
N ILE A 129 -5.71 9.53 19.87
CA ILE A 129 -5.97 8.35 19.06
C ILE A 129 -4.97 7.27 19.42
N ASP A 130 -5.41 6.02 19.41
CA ASP A 130 -4.48 4.89 19.37
C ASP A 130 -4.28 4.51 17.89
N LEU A 131 -3.08 4.78 17.38
CA LEU A 131 -2.70 4.40 16.03
C LEU A 131 -2.84 2.90 15.83
N ASN A 132 -2.59 2.08 16.87
CA ASN A 132 -2.77 0.63 16.76
C ASN A 132 -4.25 0.25 16.58
N THR A 133 -5.18 1.00 17.18
CA THR A 133 -6.63 0.79 17.03
C THR A 133 -7.15 1.32 15.69
N LEU A 134 -6.67 2.46 15.21
CA LEU A 134 -7.03 2.99 13.88
C LEU A 134 -6.41 2.17 12.75
N PHE A 135 -5.16 1.74 12.90
CA PHE A 135 -4.53 0.80 12.00
C PHE A 135 -5.20 -0.57 12.08
N LYS A 136 -5.68 -1.03 13.26
CA LYS A 136 -6.51 -2.24 13.38
C LYS A 136 -7.85 -2.11 12.67
N LYS A 137 -8.54 -0.97 12.72
CA LYS A 137 -9.83 -0.78 12.03
C LYS A 137 -9.68 -0.63 10.51
N GLN A 138 -8.65 0.07 10.04
CA GLN A 138 -8.26 0.02 8.62
C GLN A 138 -7.84 -1.39 8.22
N TYR A 139 -7.21 -2.15 9.13
CA TYR A 139 -6.99 -3.59 8.98
C TYR A 139 -8.33 -4.35 8.95
N GLU A 140 -9.36 -4.01 9.72
CA GLU A 140 -10.67 -4.70 9.70
C GLU A 140 -11.49 -4.42 8.43
N PHE A 141 -11.34 -3.25 7.79
CA PHE A 141 -11.95 -2.96 6.48
C PHE A 141 -11.13 -3.47 5.28
N SER A 142 -9.85 -3.82 5.49
CA SER A 142 -8.96 -4.42 4.48
C SER A 142 -8.51 -5.84 4.82
N ASN A 143 -9.07 -6.41 5.86
CA ASN A 143 -9.05 -7.82 6.20
C ASN A 143 -10.45 -8.35 5.89
N THR A 144 -10.60 -9.20 4.88
CA THR A 144 -10.85 -10.54 5.39
C THR A 144 -9.56 -10.96 6.07
N GLU A 145 -9.73 -11.46 7.29
CA GLU A 145 -8.66 -11.99 8.10
C GLU A 145 -7.66 -12.70 7.17
N ILE A 146 -6.35 -12.42 7.30
CA ILE A 146 -5.40 -13.52 7.11
C ILE A 146 -6.08 -14.65 7.90
N PRO A 147 -6.51 -15.77 7.28
CA PRO A 147 -7.12 -16.83 8.02
C PRO A 147 -6.12 -17.05 9.12
N ASN A 148 -6.62 -16.99 10.35
CA ASN A 148 -5.86 -17.49 11.47
C ASN A 148 -5.17 -18.73 10.92
N THR A 149 -3.84 -18.67 10.78
CA THR A 149 -3.07 -19.91 10.80
C THR A 149 -3.60 -20.50 12.08
N SER A 150 -4.44 -21.53 11.93
CA SER A 150 -5.08 -22.11 13.08
C SER A 150 -3.94 -22.31 14.06
N ASN A 151 -4.04 -21.72 15.26
CA ASN A 151 -2.93 -21.75 16.20
C ASN A 151 -2.59 -23.21 16.59
N ASP A 152 -3.33 -24.17 16.06
CA ASP A 152 -3.22 -25.61 16.18
C ASP A 152 -2.16 -26.28 15.27
N ASP A 153 -1.58 -25.62 14.24
CA ASP A 153 -0.63 -26.26 13.29
C ASP A 153 0.83 -25.75 13.36
N LYS A 154 1.22 -25.01 14.40
CA LYS A 154 2.63 -24.58 14.56
C LYS A 154 3.49 -25.73 15.08
N ILE A 155 4.20 -26.40 14.17
CA ILE A 155 5.08 -27.52 14.49
C ILE A 155 6.49 -26.99 14.79
N SER A 156 6.92 -27.11 16.06
CA SER A 156 8.30 -26.86 16.43
C SER A 156 9.21 -28.01 16.01
N VAL A 157 10.35 -27.67 15.40
CA VAL A 157 11.33 -28.64 14.92
C VAL A 157 12.73 -28.22 15.37
N MET A 158 13.41 -29.11 16.11
CA MET A 158 14.72 -28.83 16.70
C MET A 158 15.89 -29.53 15.98
N SER A 159 15.63 -30.33 14.93
CA SER A 159 16.68 -31.04 14.21
C SER A 159 16.34 -31.22 12.74
N LEU A 160 17.37 -31.34 11.89
CA LEU A 160 17.22 -31.65 10.48
C LEU A 160 16.42 -32.94 10.24
N ASN A 161 16.69 -33.98 11.03
CA ASN A 161 15.95 -35.24 10.92
C ASN A 161 14.47 -35.07 11.29
N GLY A 162 14.19 -34.29 12.34
CA GLY A 162 12.82 -33.92 12.70
C GLY A 162 12.12 -33.16 11.58
N PHE A 163 12.82 -32.23 10.92
CA PHE A 163 12.30 -31.46 9.80
C PHE A 163 11.96 -32.36 8.61
N ILE A 164 12.90 -33.20 8.19
CA ILE A 164 12.71 -34.13 7.07
C ILE A 164 11.54 -35.08 7.35
N LYS A 165 11.46 -35.64 8.56
CA LYS A 165 10.33 -36.49 8.96
C LYS A 165 9.00 -35.76 8.81
N LYS A 166 8.93 -34.50 9.25
CA LYS A 166 7.73 -33.67 9.12
C LYS A 166 7.37 -33.38 7.67
N ILE A 167 8.34 -33.06 6.82
CA ILE A 167 8.10 -32.87 5.38
C ILE A 167 7.51 -34.12 4.71
N PHE A 168 7.94 -35.32 5.13
CA PHE A 168 7.38 -36.57 4.61
C PHE A 168 5.96 -36.88 5.13
N GLU A 169 5.60 -36.37 6.31
CA GLU A 169 4.26 -36.51 6.89
C GLU A 169 3.21 -35.59 6.23
N ILE A 170 3.65 -34.54 5.51
CA ILE A 170 2.73 -33.62 4.82
C ILE A 170 1.99 -34.35 3.71
N ASN A 171 0.66 -34.36 3.79
CA ASN A 171 -0.20 -35.05 2.83
C ASN A 171 -0.03 -34.46 1.43
N LYS A 172 0.41 -35.31 0.50
CA LYS A 172 0.54 -34.94 -0.92
C LYS A 172 -0.78 -35.23 -1.62
N ASP A 173 -1.72 -34.30 -1.47
CA ASP A 173 -2.87 -34.24 -2.37
C ASP A 173 -2.36 -34.06 -3.81
N ALA A 174 -2.71 -34.98 -4.71
CA ALA A 174 -2.28 -34.95 -6.10
C ALA A 174 -2.78 -33.71 -6.88
N SER A 175 -3.81 -33.02 -6.37
CA SER A 175 -4.34 -31.78 -6.95
C SER A 175 -3.56 -30.52 -6.55
N ARG A 176 -2.59 -30.65 -5.64
CA ARG A 176 -1.81 -29.53 -5.11
C ARG A 176 -0.31 -29.77 -5.28
N THR A 177 0.42 -28.68 -5.46
CA THR A 177 1.87 -28.64 -5.46
C THR A 177 2.35 -27.83 -4.26
N ILE A 178 3.35 -28.36 -3.58
CA ILE A 178 3.88 -27.76 -2.36
C ILE A 178 5.11 -26.93 -2.70
N PHE A 179 5.15 -25.69 -2.20
CA PHE A 179 6.34 -24.85 -2.19
C PHE A 179 6.68 -24.43 -0.77
N TYR A 180 7.87 -23.86 -0.59
CA TYR A 180 8.43 -23.52 0.70
C TYR A 180 9.08 -22.15 0.66
N ARG A 181 9.12 -21.46 1.80
CA ARG A 181 9.93 -20.25 2.00
C ARG A 181 10.53 -20.23 3.40
N GLY A 182 11.82 -19.90 3.50
CA GLY A 182 12.50 -19.76 4.78
C GLY A 182 12.53 -18.31 5.26
N HIS A 183 12.16 -18.08 6.51
CA HIS A 183 12.37 -16.82 7.20
C HIS A 183 13.30 -17.08 8.40
N SER A 184 14.40 -16.35 8.51
CA SER A 184 15.33 -16.56 9.63
C SER A 184 14.92 -15.88 10.94
N LYS A 185 13.84 -15.11 10.92
CA LYS A 185 13.27 -14.44 12.08
C LYS A 185 11.75 -14.41 11.94
N ARG A 186 11.08 -15.32 12.64
CA ARG A 186 9.62 -15.47 12.63
C ARG A 186 8.89 -14.15 12.94
N ASP A 187 9.26 -13.50 14.04
CA ASP A 187 8.51 -12.34 14.54
C ASP A 187 8.86 -11.01 13.83
N GLY A 188 9.71 -11.06 12.80
CA GLY A 188 10.21 -9.86 12.11
C GLY A 188 10.08 -9.88 10.59
N TYR A 189 10.01 -11.06 9.96
CA TYR A 189 9.83 -11.17 8.52
C TYR A 189 8.36 -11.35 8.16
N ARG A 190 7.96 -10.71 7.06
CA ARG A 190 6.61 -10.79 6.51
C ARG A 190 6.67 -11.47 5.15
N LEU A 191 5.64 -12.25 4.82
CA LEU A 191 5.35 -12.75 3.48
C LEU A 191 4.91 -11.60 2.58
N THR A 192 5.84 -10.71 2.26
CA THR A 192 5.56 -9.50 1.47
C THR A 192 6.74 -9.25 0.53
N PRO A 193 6.48 -9.16 -0.79
CA PRO A 193 7.48 -8.74 -1.76
C PRO A 193 8.19 -7.47 -1.32
N SER A 194 9.46 -7.32 -1.72
CA SER A 194 10.30 -6.19 -1.30
C SER A 194 9.72 -4.84 -1.71
N LEU A 195 8.99 -4.78 -2.83
CA LEU A 195 8.29 -3.58 -3.29
C LEU A 195 7.20 -3.09 -2.33
N PHE A 196 6.44 -4.02 -1.76
CA PHE A 196 5.29 -3.70 -0.89
C PHE A 196 5.69 -3.56 0.59
N ARG A 197 6.99 -3.61 0.91
CA ARG A 197 7.48 -3.40 2.27
C ARG A 197 7.34 -1.92 2.68
N LYS A 198 6.85 -1.74 3.89
CA LYS A 198 6.69 -0.43 4.51
C LYS A 198 7.87 -0.09 5.42
N ASP A 199 8.12 1.20 5.61
CA ASP A 199 9.01 1.69 6.66
C ASP A 199 8.32 1.66 8.03
N ILE A 200 9.03 2.11 9.06
CA ILE A 200 8.50 2.17 10.43
C ILE A 200 7.30 3.12 10.56
N ASN A 201 7.15 4.06 9.63
CA ASN A 201 6.06 5.04 9.58
C ASN A 201 4.87 4.54 8.75
N GLY A 202 4.93 3.30 8.25
CA GLY A 202 3.86 2.70 7.45
C GLY A 202 3.84 3.12 5.97
N ASN A 203 4.84 3.88 5.50
CA ASN A 203 4.92 4.31 4.11
C ASN A 203 5.60 3.25 3.25
N TYR A 204 5.13 3.05 2.02
CA TYR A 204 5.82 2.17 1.08
C TYR A 204 7.19 2.75 0.70
N LYS A 205 8.23 1.96 0.86
CA LYS A 205 9.61 2.40 0.58
C LYS A 205 9.85 2.64 -0.91
N TYR A 206 9.31 1.77 -1.76
CA TYR A 206 9.68 1.72 -3.18
C TYR A 206 8.48 1.73 -4.14
N LEU A 207 7.28 1.41 -3.65
CA LEU A 207 6.08 1.23 -4.49
C LEU A 207 5.80 2.42 -5.41
N GLN A 208 6.00 3.65 -4.93
CA GLN A 208 5.76 4.87 -5.71
C GLN A 208 6.65 4.98 -6.95
N ASN A 209 7.84 4.38 -6.89
CA ASN A 209 8.91 4.53 -7.88
C ASN A 209 9.18 3.25 -8.66
N GLU A 210 8.33 2.21 -8.58
CA GLU A 210 8.55 0.91 -9.23
C GLU A 210 8.94 1.05 -10.72
N SER A 211 8.13 1.79 -11.48
CA SER A 211 8.36 1.98 -12.92
C SER A 211 9.61 2.81 -13.25
N LEU A 212 10.09 3.62 -12.30
CA LEU A 212 11.36 4.33 -12.43
C LEU A 212 12.51 3.37 -12.15
N ILE A 213 12.46 2.61 -11.06
CA ILE A 213 13.45 1.60 -10.70
C ILE A 213 13.64 0.60 -11.85
N TYR A 214 12.54 0.13 -12.45
CA TYR A 214 12.57 -0.74 -13.62
C TYR A 214 13.33 -0.11 -14.80
N ARG A 215 13.02 1.16 -15.13
CA ARG A 215 13.65 1.87 -16.25
C ARG A 215 15.13 2.17 -16.00
N GLU A 216 15.47 2.65 -14.81
CA GLU A 216 16.86 2.93 -14.42
C GLU A 216 17.71 1.67 -14.48
N MET A 217 17.17 0.51 -14.10
CA MET A 217 17.89 -0.76 -14.21
C MET A 217 18.25 -1.10 -15.66
N LEU A 218 17.30 -0.95 -16.59
CA LEU A 218 17.52 -1.18 -18.02
C LEU A 218 18.53 -0.20 -18.62
N ILE A 219 18.47 1.08 -18.20
CA ILE A 219 19.38 2.13 -18.67
C ILE A 219 20.81 1.89 -18.15
N ALA A 220 20.95 1.49 -16.89
CA ALA A 220 22.24 1.29 -16.26
C ALA A 220 22.97 0.05 -16.77
N ASN A 221 22.25 -1.00 -17.20
CA ASN A 221 22.85 -2.29 -17.59
C ASN A 221 22.29 -2.83 -18.93
N PRO A 222 22.31 -2.05 -20.01
CA PRO A 222 21.58 -2.39 -21.23
C PRO A 222 22.03 -3.71 -21.85
N SER A 223 23.34 -4.00 -21.81
CA SER A 223 23.92 -5.24 -22.35
C SER A 223 23.42 -6.50 -21.66
N GLU A 224 23.04 -6.41 -20.39
CA GLU A 224 22.48 -7.56 -19.68
C GLU A 224 21.04 -7.83 -20.07
N PHE A 225 20.32 -6.84 -20.59
CA PHE A 225 18.90 -6.95 -20.90
C PHE A 225 18.59 -7.24 -22.38
N ILE A 226 19.60 -7.31 -23.24
CA ILE A 226 19.44 -7.50 -24.70
C ILE A 226 18.67 -8.78 -25.02
N ASP A 227 18.96 -9.87 -24.31
CA ASP A 227 18.38 -11.19 -24.59
C ASP A 227 17.06 -11.44 -23.85
N TYR A 228 16.63 -10.51 -23.00
CA TYR A 228 15.40 -10.68 -22.21
C TYR A 228 14.18 -10.21 -23.00
N SER A 229 13.38 -11.17 -23.46
CA SER A 229 12.19 -10.90 -24.26
C SER A 229 10.94 -10.60 -23.43
N SER A 230 10.97 -10.82 -22.11
CA SER A 230 9.80 -10.68 -21.24
C SER A 230 10.08 -9.83 -20.00
N THR A 231 9.06 -9.10 -19.55
CA THR A 231 9.15 -8.27 -18.34
C THR A 231 9.36 -9.10 -17.08
N ILE A 232 8.84 -10.33 -17.03
CA ILE A 232 9.01 -11.21 -15.86
C ILE A 232 10.49 -11.59 -15.67
N ASP A 233 11.21 -11.88 -16.74
CA ASP A 233 12.63 -12.22 -16.63
C ASP A 233 13.48 -11.02 -16.20
N VAL A 234 13.13 -9.81 -16.66
CA VAL A 234 13.73 -8.56 -16.17
C VAL A 234 13.51 -8.41 -14.67
N LEU A 235 12.28 -8.65 -14.17
CA LEU A 235 11.99 -8.57 -12.74
C LEU A 235 12.76 -9.61 -11.92
N ILE A 236 12.95 -10.82 -12.43
CA ILE A 236 13.76 -11.86 -11.78
C ILE A 236 15.22 -11.42 -11.72
N LYS A 237 15.76 -10.90 -12.83
CA LYS A 237 17.13 -10.35 -12.87
C LYS A 237 17.29 -9.16 -11.91
N MET A 238 16.28 -8.30 -11.79
CA MET A 238 16.26 -7.21 -10.81
C MET A 238 16.34 -7.73 -9.37
N GLN A 239 15.66 -8.83 -9.03
CA GLN A 239 15.81 -9.46 -7.70
C GLN A 239 17.22 -9.99 -7.44
N HIS A 240 17.90 -10.54 -8.46
CA HIS A 240 19.32 -10.91 -8.33
C HIS A 240 20.22 -9.72 -8.01
N TYR A 241 19.85 -8.53 -8.51
CA TYR A 241 20.49 -7.25 -8.15
C TYR A 241 20.00 -6.65 -6.83
N SER A 242 19.20 -7.38 -6.05
CA SER A 242 18.61 -6.92 -4.79
C SER A 242 17.71 -5.68 -4.92
N LEU A 243 17.18 -5.42 -6.12
CA LEU A 243 16.21 -4.36 -6.33
C LEU A 243 14.82 -4.77 -5.79
N PRO A 244 14.02 -3.78 -5.34
CA PRO A 244 12.67 -4.04 -4.86
C PRO A 244 11.76 -4.41 -6.03
N THR A 245 11.07 -5.56 -5.93
CA THR A 245 10.14 -6.03 -6.96
C THR A 245 8.86 -6.55 -6.32
N ARG A 246 7.83 -6.69 -7.16
CA ARG A 246 6.54 -7.32 -6.84
C ARG A 246 6.60 -8.85 -6.73
N LEU A 247 7.79 -9.42 -6.81
CA LEU A 247 8.04 -10.84 -6.80
C LEU A 247 8.35 -11.31 -5.37
N LEU A 248 7.83 -12.49 -5.01
CA LEU A 248 8.16 -13.18 -3.77
C LEU A 248 8.78 -14.55 -4.07
N ASP A 249 10.01 -14.75 -3.63
CA ASP A 249 10.73 -16.01 -3.85
C ASP A 249 10.10 -17.17 -3.07
N ILE A 250 9.89 -18.28 -3.74
CA ILE A 250 9.52 -19.55 -3.09
C ILE A 250 10.44 -20.64 -3.64
N THR A 251 10.39 -21.84 -3.07
CA THR A 251 11.19 -22.96 -3.57
C THR A 251 10.42 -24.26 -3.48
N SER A 252 10.58 -25.16 -4.44
CA SER A 252 10.07 -26.53 -4.34
C SER A 252 10.95 -27.41 -3.45
N ASN A 253 12.14 -26.94 -3.06
CA ASN A 253 13.08 -27.68 -2.25
C ASN A 253 12.99 -27.23 -0.77
N PRO A 254 12.44 -28.07 0.12
CA PRO A 254 12.28 -27.72 1.53
C PRO A 254 13.62 -27.48 2.25
N LEU A 255 14.72 -28.07 1.79
CA LEU A 255 16.05 -27.86 2.37
C LEU A 255 16.63 -26.48 2.02
N ILE A 256 16.28 -25.92 0.86
CA ILE A 256 16.66 -24.54 0.51
C ILE A 256 15.92 -23.56 1.42
N ALA A 257 14.62 -23.79 1.66
CA ALA A 257 13.85 -22.99 2.61
C ALA A 257 14.41 -23.11 4.03
N LEU A 258 14.73 -24.32 4.49
CA LEU A 258 15.36 -24.52 5.79
C LEU A 258 16.72 -23.78 5.90
N TYR A 259 17.55 -23.84 4.86
CA TYR A 259 18.80 -23.09 4.83
C TYR A 259 18.58 -21.59 5.04
N PHE A 260 17.62 -20.98 4.34
CA PHE A 260 17.29 -19.56 4.52
C PHE A 260 16.69 -19.26 5.90
N ALA A 261 15.96 -20.20 6.50
CA ALA A 261 15.48 -20.09 7.88
C ALA A 261 16.61 -20.11 8.93
N CYS A 262 17.76 -20.70 8.61
CA CYS A 262 18.88 -20.79 9.56
C CYS A 262 20.06 -19.85 9.26
N LYS A 263 20.16 -19.28 8.05
CA LYS A 263 21.40 -18.62 7.58
C LYS A 263 21.77 -17.33 8.31
N SER A 264 20.81 -16.46 8.60
CA SER A 264 21.11 -15.03 8.86
C SER A 264 20.94 -14.55 10.29
N ASN A 265 20.11 -15.22 11.10
CA ASN A 265 19.85 -14.82 12.50
C ASN A 265 19.94 -16.06 13.40
N SER A 266 21.15 -16.38 13.90
CA SER A 266 21.40 -17.57 14.73
C SER A 266 20.69 -17.54 16.07
N ASP A 267 20.39 -16.34 16.58
CA ASP A 267 19.91 -16.13 17.94
C ASP A 267 18.39 -15.94 18.00
N THR A 268 17.71 -16.11 16.86
CA THR A 268 16.25 -15.99 16.76
C THR A 268 15.64 -17.23 16.15
N GLU A 269 14.39 -17.52 16.52
CA GLU A 269 13.63 -18.59 15.89
C GLU A 269 13.31 -18.24 14.43
N GLY A 270 13.78 -19.09 13.52
CA GLY A 270 13.36 -19.08 12.12
C GLY A 270 12.09 -19.92 11.90
N GLU A 271 11.50 -19.79 10.73
CA GLU A 271 10.34 -20.56 10.29
C GLU A 271 10.51 -21.00 8.83
N VAL A 272 9.92 -22.15 8.50
CA VAL A 272 9.72 -22.60 7.12
C VAL A 272 8.23 -22.59 6.86
N ILE A 273 7.83 -21.76 5.90
CA ILE A 273 6.44 -21.57 5.48
C ILE A 273 6.17 -22.51 4.32
N ILE A 274 5.00 -23.14 4.32
CA ILE A 274 4.61 -24.17 3.35
C ILE A 274 3.40 -23.67 2.57
N PHE A 275 3.50 -23.71 1.25
CA PHE A 275 2.51 -23.20 0.31
C PHE A 275 1.83 -24.35 -0.39
N HIS A 276 0.53 -24.54 -0.17
CA HIS A 276 -0.29 -25.54 -0.86
C HIS A 276 -1.02 -24.92 -2.06
N VAL A 277 -0.38 -24.95 -3.24
CA VAL A 277 -0.91 -24.29 -4.45
C VAL A 277 -1.66 -25.32 -5.29
N LYS A 278 -2.86 -25.01 -5.77
CA LYS A 278 -3.51 -25.93 -6.73
C LYS A 278 -2.74 -25.98 -8.03
N THR A 279 -2.60 -27.16 -8.61
CA THR A 279 -1.74 -27.36 -9.78
C THR A 279 -2.21 -26.58 -11.02
N ASP A 280 -3.50 -26.27 -11.14
CA ASP A 280 -4.09 -25.46 -12.22
C ASP A 280 -3.89 -23.93 -12.06
N GLU A 281 -3.58 -23.48 -10.84
CA GLU A 281 -3.24 -22.10 -10.52
C GLU A 281 -1.76 -21.78 -10.83
N ILE A 282 -0.91 -22.80 -11.00
CA ILE A 282 0.49 -22.66 -11.40
C ILE A 282 0.57 -22.26 -12.87
N LYS A 283 1.33 -21.19 -13.14
CA LYS A 283 1.53 -20.64 -14.48
C LYS A 283 2.96 -20.82 -14.95
N TYR A 284 3.12 -20.74 -16.26
CA TYR A 284 4.40 -20.78 -16.97
C TYR A 284 4.71 -19.39 -17.53
N PHE A 285 5.96 -19.18 -17.96
CA PHE A 285 6.49 -17.89 -18.41
C PHE A 285 5.71 -17.30 -19.59
N ASP A 286 5.14 -18.17 -20.43
CA ASP A 286 4.34 -17.83 -21.60
C ASP A 286 2.87 -17.48 -21.27
N SER A 287 2.46 -17.55 -20.00
CA SER A 287 1.10 -17.23 -19.58
C SER A 287 0.75 -15.76 -19.76
N ASP A 288 -0.42 -15.48 -20.33
CA ASP A 288 -0.96 -14.14 -20.47
C ASP A 288 -1.21 -13.44 -19.14
N THR A 289 -1.62 -14.20 -18.11
CA THR A 289 -1.74 -13.68 -16.75
C THR A 289 -0.39 -13.20 -16.22
N VAL A 290 0.69 -13.95 -16.47
CA VAL A 290 2.04 -13.58 -16.03
C VAL A 290 2.50 -12.29 -16.72
N SER A 291 2.28 -12.18 -18.04
CA SER A 291 2.57 -10.94 -18.78
C SER A 291 1.75 -9.76 -18.28
N CYS A 292 0.46 -9.94 -17.98
CA CYS A 292 -0.37 -8.90 -17.40
C CYS A 292 0.22 -8.41 -16.06
N LEU A 293 0.54 -9.34 -15.16
CA LEU A 293 1.04 -9.08 -13.82
C LEU A 293 2.44 -8.44 -13.78
N SER A 294 3.36 -8.89 -14.64
CA SER A 294 4.73 -8.39 -14.71
C SER A 294 4.80 -7.00 -15.34
N ASN A 295 4.07 -6.75 -16.43
CA ASN A 295 4.10 -5.46 -17.15
C ASN A 295 3.54 -4.29 -16.35
N LEU A 296 2.81 -4.56 -15.27
CA LEU A 296 2.41 -3.53 -14.32
C LEU A 296 3.59 -2.84 -13.65
N ALA A 297 4.74 -3.52 -13.51
CA ALA A 297 5.96 -2.89 -13.00
C ALA A 297 6.45 -1.74 -13.90
N ARG A 298 6.09 -1.76 -15.18
CA ARG A 298 6.42 -0.72 -16.16
C ARG A 298 5.42 0.44 -16.13
N LEU A 299 4.23 0.22 -15.58
CA LEU A 299 3.17 1.21 -15.50
C LEU A 299 3.45 2.19 -14.34
N PRO A 300 3.45 3.51 -14.57
CA PRO A 300 3.63 4.49 -13.50
C PRO A 300 2.60 4.31 -12.39
N LYS A 301 2.99 4.56 -11.13
CA LYS A 301 2.12 4.31 -9.99
C LYS A 301 0.78 5.04 -10.08
N LYS A 302 0.79 6.31 -10.54
CA LYS A 302 -0.43 7.08 -10.84
C LYS A 302 -1.39 6.37 -11.81
N ASP A 303 -0.85 5.66 -12.80
CA ASP A 303 -1.66 4.98 -13.80
C ASP A 303 -2.18 3.67 -13.20
N GLN A 304 -1.38 2.98 -12.39
CA GLN A 304 -1.83 1.82 -11.60
C GLN A 304 -2.99 2.19 -10.66
N ASP A 305 -2.90 3.33 -9.96
CA ASP A 305 -3.96 3.82 -9.04
C ASP A 305 -5.25 4.20 -9.75
N ASN A 306 -5.17 4.61 -11.02
CA ASN A 306 -6.33 4.95 -11.82
C ASN A 306 -7.05 3.73 -12.41
N ILE A 307 -6.58 2.50 -12.15
CA ILE A 307 -7.24 1.28 -12.62
C ILE A 307 -8.49 1.01 -11.78
N ASP A 308 -9.66 1.23 -12.36
CA ASP A 308 -10.93 0.83 -11.76
C ASP A 308 -11.30 -0.60 -12.21
N LEU A 309 -11.06 -1.57 -11.33
CA LEU A 309 -11.30 -2.99 -11.59
C LEU A 309 -12.79 -3.33 -11.76
N ASN A 310 -13.68 -2.50 -11.22
CA ASN A 310 -15.13 -2.72 -11.23
C ASN A 310 -15.83 -2.04 -12.42
N SER A 311 -15.08 -1.28 -13.21
CA SER A 311 -15.59 -0.56 -14.37
C SER A 311 -16.16 -1.53 -15.42
N LYS A 312 -17.41 -1.27 -15.86
CA LYS A 312 -18.01 -1.96 -17.02
C LYS A 312 -17.22 -1.75 -18.32
N VAL A 313 -16.39 -0.71 -18.36
CA VAL A 313 -15.52 -0.36 -19.51
C VAL A 313 -14.04 -0.50 -19.16
N PHE A 314 -13.70 -1.49 -18.32
CA PHE A 314 -12.35 -1.77 -17.83
C PHE A 314 -11.25 -1.67 -18.91
N ASN A 315 -11.37 -2.43 -20.00
CA ASN A 315 -10.37 -2.43 -21.08
C ASN A 315 -10.27 -1.10 -21.86
N ASN A 316 -11.23 -0.19 -21.70
CA ASN A 316 -11.22 1.11 -22.36
C ASN A 316 -10.49 2.21 -21.57
N GLN A 317 -10.14 1.94 -20.30
CA GLN A 317 -9.39 2.87 -19.45
C GLN A 317 -8.01 3.17 -20.06
N SER A 318 -7.53 4.41 -19.90
CA SER A 318 -6.21 4.83 -20.41
C SER A 318 -5.08 3.99 -19.81
N SER A 319 -5.14 3.72 -18.50
CA SER A 319 -4.17 2.87 -17.80
C SER A 319 -4.12 1.44 -18.36
N ILE A 320 -5.27 0.84 -18.64
CA ILE A 320 -5.35 -0.52 -19.20
C ILE A 320 -4.87 -0.57 -20.64
N LYS A 321 -5.23 0.42 -21.48
CA LYS A 321 -4.68 0.54 -22.83
C LYS A 321 -3.15 0.66 -22.81
N ARG A 322 -2.60 1.47 -21.89
CA ARG A 322 -1.16 1.60 -21.72
C ARG A 322 -0.50 0.29 -21.28
N LEU A 323 -1.11 -0.43 -20.34
CA LEU A 323 -0.65 -1.76 -19.95
C LEU A 323 -0.65 -2.75 -21.13
N ILE A 324 -1.71 -2.75 -21.94
CA ILE A 324 -1.80 -3.58 -23.16
C ILE A 324 -0.68 -3.24 -24.14
N HIS A 325 -0.28 -1.96 -24.28
CA HIS A 325 0.87 -1.60 -25.12
C HIS A 325 2.16 -2.25 -24.65
N PHE A 326 2.42 -2.26 -23.34
CA PHE A 326 3.60 -2.92 -22.78
C PHE A 326 3.57 -4.44 -22.99
N ILE A 327 2.41 -5.07 -22.79
CA ILE A 327 2.24 -6.51 -23.03
C ILE A 327 2.45 -6.83 -24.51
N LYS A 328 1.93 -6.01 -25.43
CA LYS A 328 2.08 -6.24 -26.88
C LYS A 328 3.50 -6.04 -27.39
N GLU A 329 4.33 -5.30 -26.67
CA GLU A 329 5.75 -5.17 -26.98
C GLU A 329 6.49 -6.50 -26.81
N GLU A 330 6.20 -7.27 -25.74
CA GLU A 330 6.76 -8.62 -25.54
C GLU A 330 5.95 -9.73 -26.24
N LYS A 331 4.63 -9.54 -26.40
CA LYS A 331 3.70 -10.50 -27.01
C LYS A 331 2.86 -9.83 -28.10
N PRO A 332 3.37 -9.70 -29.35
CA PRO A 332 2.67 -8.99 -30.43
C PRO A 332 1.26 -9.51 -30.73
N PHE A 333 1.01 -10.80 -30.51
CA PHE A 333 -0.25 -11.47 -30.77
C PHE A 333 -1.25 -11.42 -29.59
N PHE A 334 -0.90 -10.76 -28.48
CA PHE A 334 -1.79 -10.66 -27.32
C PHE A 334 -3.13 -10.02 -27.71
N GLU A 335 -4.24 -10.70 -27.40
CA GLU A 335 -5.58 -10.12 -27.57
C GLU A 335 -5.69 -8.88 -26.67
N PRO A 336 -6.07 -7.68 -27.17
CA PRO A 336 -6.10 -6.44 -26.38
C PRO A 336 -7.29 -6.40 -25.40
N LYS A 337 -7.39 -7.44 -24.56
CA LYS A 337 -8.48 -7.69 -23.64
C LYS A 337 -7.92 -8.39 -22.42
N ILE A 338 -7.74 -7.62 -21.36
CA ILE A 338 -7.36 -8.11 -20.05
C ILE A 338 -8.63 -8.45 -19.28
N VAL A 339 -8.64 -9.60 -18.60
CA VAL A 339 -9.69 -9.95 -17.65
C VAL A 339 -9.35 -9.30 -16.30
N PRO A 340 -10.22 -8.47 -15.69
CA PRO A 340 -9.92 -7.80 -14.41
C PRO A 340 -9.51 -8.74 -13.29
N LYS A 341 -10.09 -9.95 -13.27
CA LYS A 341 -9.73 -10.99 -12.30
C LYS A 341 -8.30 -11.49 -12.46
N ASP A 342 -7.71 -11.44 -13.65
CA ASP A 342 -6.37 -11.97 -13.88
C ASP A 342 -5.29 -11.08 -13.31
N ILE A 343 -5.53 -9.77 -13.29
CA ILE A 343 -4.62 -8.84 -12.62
C ILE A 343 -4.78 -8.94 -11.10
N GLN A 344 -5.97 -9.21 -10.56
CA GLN A 344 -6.17 -9.40 -9.11
C GLN A 344 -5.58 -10.70 -8.52
N LYS A 345 -5.10 -11.61 -9.37
CA LYS A 345 -4.61 -12.92 -8.94
C LYS A 345 -3.16 -12.86 -8.48
N LEU A 346 -2.89 -13.67 -7.46
CA LEU A 346 -1.57 -14.18 -7.18
C LEU A 346 -1.31 -15.36 -8.13
N CYS A 347 -0.13 -15.44 -8.73
CA CYS A 347 0.24 -16.62 -9.51
C CYS A 347 1.62 -17.13 -9.13
N VAL A 348 1.78 -18.46 -9.18
CA VAL A 348 3.07 -19.12 -9.01
C VAL A 348 3.65 -19.40 -10.37
N LEU A 349 4.85 -18.89 -10.63
CA LEU A 349 5.60 -19.15 -11.84
C LEU A 349 6.53 -20.35 -11.63
N LYS A 350 6.37 -21.38 -12.46
CA LYS A 350 7.08 -22.67 -12.27
C LYS A 350 8.58 -22.63 -12.60
N GLU A 351 9.00 -21.88 -13.61
CA GLU A 351 10.39 -21.94 -14.11
C GLU A 351 11.43 -21.34 -13.15
N ASN A 352 11.05 -20.31 -12.40
CA ASN A 352 11.94 -19.62 -11.46
C ASN A 352 11.45 -19.71 -10.00
N ILE A 353 10.35 -20.43 -9.77
CA ILE A 353 9.70 -20.68 -8.47
C ILE A 353 9.50 -19.36 -7.72
N THR A 354 8.63 -18.51 -8.26
CA THR A 354 8.40 -17.16 -7.74
C THR A 354 6.91 -16.86 -7.79
N ILE A 355 6.42 -16.13 -6.79
CA ILE A 355 5.06 -15.62 -6.76
C ILE A 355 5.04 -14.21 -7.35
N VAL A 356 4.12 -13.94 -8.27
CA VAL A 356 3.89 -12.60 -8.83
C VAL A 356 2.63 -12.00 -8.20
N GLU A 357 2.74 -10.81 -7.60
CA GLU A 357 1.65 -10.10 -6.93
C GLU A 357 1.36 -8.75 -7.62
N PHE A 358 0.08 -8.39 -7.79
CA PHE A 358 -0.34 -7.12 -8.41
C PHE A 358 -0.74 -6.05 -7.41
N PHE A 359 -1.64 -6.40 -6.49
CA PHE A 359 -2.15 -5.57 -5.40
C PHE A 359 -1.87 -6.30 -4.10
N LEU A 360 -1.79 -5.55 -2.99
CA LEU A 360 -1.87 -6.13 -1.65
C LEU A 360 -3.21 -6.83 -1.48
N ASN A 361 -3.26 -8.08 -1.90
CA ASN A 361 -4.24 -9.03 -1.45
C ASN A 361 -3.49 -9.93 -0.48
N GLN A 362 -3.30 -9.42 0.75
CA GLN A 362 -2.89 -10.26 1.88
C GLN A 362 -3.86 -11.44 2.06
N GLU A 363 -5.10 -11.23 1.60
CA GLU A 363 -6.14 -12.22 1.35
C GLU A 363 -5.75 -13.45 0.53
N LEU A 364 -4.76 -13.41 -0.36
CA LEU A 364 -4.40 -14.58 -1.19
C LEU A 364 -3.32 -15.45 -0.56
N PHE A 365 -2.58 -14.93 0.43
CA PHE A 365 -1.69 -15.76 1.26
C PHE A 365 -2.47 -16.67 2.21
N SER A 366 -3.76 -16.40 2.41
CA SER A 366 -4.69 -17.22 3.18
C SER A 366 -4.81 -18.67 2.71
N TYR A 367 -4.73 -18.87 1.40
CA TYR A 367 -4.83 -20.20 0.77
C TYR A 367 -3.49 -20.94 0.72
N LEU A 368 -2.43 -20.28 1.21
CA LEU A 368 -1.03 -20.65 0.99
C LEU A 368 -0.23 -20.84 2.27
N VAL A 369 -0.89 -20.99 3.42
CA VAL A 369 -0.26 -21.37 4.69
C VAL A 369 -0.90 -22.63 5.23
#